data_AF-A0A543C122-F1
#
_entry.id   AF-A0A543C122-F1
#
_cell.length_a   1.000
_cell.length_b   1.000
_cell.length_c   1.000
_cell.angle_alpha   90.00
_cell.angle_beta   90.00
_cell.angle_gamma   90.00
#
_symmetry.space_group_name_H-M   'P 1'
#
loop_
_entity.id
_entity.type
_entity.pdbx_description
1 polymer ?
#
loop_
_entity_poly.entity_id
_entity_poly.type
_entity_poly.pdbx_seq_one_letter_code
_entity_poly.pdbx_strand_id
1 'polypeptide(L)'
;MAAVAAATLGVAGTAVAAPVQASGDASPPAPGVAVATDASGDAGVLGRTATLTLAPCAGALETPPAACTGEAAGRYDYQLNAGPPQSLTATGGVQRVQIPLHHVGPNTVTVFAVSATGDLSESASADFVVTTPATPYADGDVDGDGHADLLLVGTDADPGLWLARGDGAGGLATPTDIGADGTGINNTPADWNDAQVLHGDFTGDRVQDVLAYRPAGDSAGQAFLQYGNGDDLPLSPYSGDSEWLHSDQFTDYTLNGDGDNPTRLVAAGNAGLDDTGIADLIGISGDAANGYQLDLYTACGGCSAGSYGYARTLAGPTEAPDGDDDWNDFSLTTAQPAGQTVLFAVKKSTGELWESTNPSQNATALIGTSGTWTRIDVPWNPRHVPALVFGDVDAAGHVELWAQAGMCATRYTLTGTTLERGATVDLTPGHPRHRTGKHRKGSGQALGH
;
A
#
# COMPACT_ATOMS: atom_id res chain seq x y z
N MET A 1 -74.35 29.73 39.13
CA MET A 1 -73.18 28.87 38.84
C MET A 1 -73.25 28.43 37.39
N ALA A 2 -72.30 28.61 36.49
CA ALA A 2 -71.21 29.56 36.32
C ALA A 2 -70.86 29.40 34.82
N ALA A 3 -71.07 30.45 34.03
CA ALA A 3 -70.77 30.44 32.61
C ALA A 3 -69.25 30.49 32.38
N VAL A 4 -68.76 29.75 31.39
CA VAL A 4 -67.47 30.03 30.74
C VAL A 4 -67.68 29.94 29.23
N ALA A 5 -67.33 31.03 28.57
CA ALA A 5 -67.59 31.35 27.18
C ALA A 5 -66.68 30.57 26.21
N ALA A 6 -67.25 30.11 25.11
CA ALA A 6 -66.51 29.71 23.92
C ALA A 6 -66.10 30.97 23.15
N ALA A 7 -64.80 31.25 23.11
CA ALA A 7 -64.24 32.31 22.26
C ALA A 7 -63.87 31.71 20.90
N THR A 8 -64.65 32.05 19.88
CA THR A 8 -64.36 31.79 18.47
C THR A 8 -63.28 32.76 18.00
N LEU A 9 -62.03 32.31 17.86
CA LEU A 9 -61.00 33.10 17.18
C LEU A 9 -61.04 32.77 15.69
N GLY A 10 -61.65 33.65 14.91
CA GLY A 10 -61.51 33.66 13.46
C GLY A 10 -60.12 34.19 13.09
N VAL A 11 -59.23 33.30 12.66
CA VAL A 11 -58.00 33.71 11.97
C VAL A 11 -58.32 33.70 10.49
N ALA A 12 -58.39 34.90 9.91
CA ALA A 12 -58.44 35.10 8.47
C ALA A 12 -57.23 34.42 7.83
N GLY A 13 -57.50 33.57 6.84
CA GLY A 13 -56.46 32.92 6.05
C GLY A 13 -55.60 33.96 5.34
N THR A 14 -54.38 34.18 5.83
CA THR A 14 -53.27 34.48 4.92
C THR A 14 -53.01 33.21 4.16
N ALA A 15 -53.36 33.20 2.87
CA ALA A 15 -52.84 32.22 1.94
C ALA A 15 -51.32 32.23 2.11
N VAL A 16 -50.79 31.17 2.73
CA VAL A 16 -49.38 30.84 2.59
C VAL A 16 -49.23 30.63 1.09
N ALA A 17 -48.57 31.59 0.43
CA ALA A 17 -48.14 31.38 -0.94
C ALA A 17 -47.51 29.99 -0.95
N ALA A 18 -48.04 29.10 -1.80
CA ALA A 18 -47.36 27.87 -2.12
C ALA A 18 -45.88 28.24 -2.34
N PRO A 19 -44.92 27.49 -1.77
CA PRO A 19 -43.52 27.76 -2.07
C PRO A 19 -43.46 27.87 -3.59
N VAL A 20 -42.98 29.01 -4.07
CA VAL A 20 -42.65 29.17 -5.48
C VAL A 20 -41.76 27.96 -5.76
N GLN A 21 -42.27 26.99 -6.50
CA GLN A 21 -41.41 26.03 -7.16
C GLN A 21 -40.51 26.91 -7.99
N ALA A 22 -39.26 27.09 -7.54
CA ALA A 22 -38.22 27.66 -8.36
C ALA A 22 -38.30 26.88 -9.67
N SER A 23 -38.67 27.61 -10.72
CA SER A 23 -38.80 27.07 -12.05
C SER A 23 -37.42 26.57 -12.46
N GLY A 24 -37.22 25.25 -12.40
CA GLY A 24 -36.07 24.50 -12.92
C GLY A 24 -34.74 25.22 -12.81
N ASP A 25 -34.07 25.12 -11.66
CA ASP A 25 -32.60 25.22 -11.65
C ASP A 25 -32.12 24.12 -12.60
N ALA A 26 -31.74 24.53 -13.80
CA ALA A 26 -31.43 23.62 -14.88
C ALA A 26 -30.03 23.08 -14.63
N SER A 27 -29.87 22.14 -13.69
CA SER A 27 -28.60 21.42 -13.54
C SER A 27 -28.08 20.98 -14.90
N PRO A 28 -26.75 20.99 -15.12
CA PRO A 28 -26.19 20.42 -16.33
C PRO A 28 -26.67 18.96 -16.48
N PRO A 29 -26.88 18.48 -17.71
CA PRO A 29 -27.18 17.07 -17.93
C PRO A 29 -26.00 16.19 -17.49
N ALA A 30 -26.26 14.90 -17.25
CA ALA A 30 -25.21 13.93 -16.99
C ALA A 30 -24.17 13.95 -18.14
N PRO A 31 -22.87 14.11 -17.84
CA PRO A 31 -21.85 14.25 -18.87
C PRO A 31 -21.68 12.94 -19.65
N GLY A 32 -21.20 13.03 -20.89
CA GLY A 32 -20.72 11.85 -21.60
C GLY A 32 -19.31 11.52 -21.15
N VAL A 33 -19.06 10.26 -20.80
CA VAL A 33 -17.76 9.80 -20.30
C VAL A 33 -17.35 8.55 -21.07
N ALA A 34 -16.10 8.54 -21.56
CA ALA A 34 -15.48 7.36 -22.13
C ALA A 34 -13.98 7.38 -21.82
N VAL A 35 -13.39 6.21 -21.57
CA VAL A 35 -11.94 6.05 -21.40
C VAL A 35 -11.42 5.21 -22.55
N ALA A 36 -10.36 5.69 -23.20
CA ALA A 36 -9.62 4.94 -24.20
C ALA A 36 -8.18 4.77 -23.71
N THR A 37 -7.83 3.54 -23.41
CA THR A 37 -6.53 3.12 -22.86
C THR A 37 -5.48 2.88 -23.94
N ASP A 38 -5.92 2.62 -25.18
CA ASP A 38 -5.08 2.67 -26.39
C ASP A 38 -5.93 2.97 -27.65
N ALA A 39 -5.31 2.88 -28.84
CA ALA A 39 -5.98 3.11 -30.12
C ALA A 39 -6.96 1.99 -30.53
N SER A 40 -6.88 0.82 -29.88
CA SER A 40 -7.65 -0.38 -30.17
C SER A 40 -8.82 -0.59 -29.18
N GLY A 41 -8.81 0.13 -28.05
CA GLY A 41 -9.72 -0.10 -26.92
C GLY A 41 -9.27 -1.23 -25.99
N ASP A 42 -8.01 -1.66 -26.06
CA ASP A 42 -7.44 -2.70 -25.19
C ASP A 42 -7.09 -2.14 -23.81
N ALA A 43 -6.96 -3.01 -22.80
CA ALA A 43 -6.65 -2.64 -21.43
C ALA A 43 -5.40 -1.75 -21.34
N GLY A 44 -5.43 -0.75 -20.45
CA GLY A 44 -4.32 0.16 -20.24
C GLY A 44 -3.14 -0.55 -19.59
N VAL A 45 -1.92 -0.09 -19.80
CA VAL A 45 -0.75 -0.64 -19.09
C VAL A 45 -0.39 0.29 -17.95
N LEU A 46 -0.14 -0.24 -16.77
CA LEU A 46 0.32 0.52 -15.60
C LEU A 46 1.54 1.39 -15.94
N GLY A 47 1.60 2.60 -15.37
CA GLY A 47 2.64 3.59 -15.66
C GLY A 47 2.48 4.31 -17.00
N ARG A 48 1.38 4.07 -17.74
CA ARG A 48 1.01 4.82 -18.95
C ARG A 48 -0.12 5.81 -18.67
N THR A 49 -0.58 6.48 -19.72
CA THR A 49 -1.74 7.38 -19.66
C THR A 49 -2.88 6.84 -20.50
N ALA A 50 -4.11 7.00 -20.01
CA ALA A 50 -5.33 6.82 -20.80
C ALA A 50 -5.91 8.16 -21.24
N THR A 51 -6.68 8.14 -22.32
CA THR A 51 -7.45 9.28 -22.80
C THR A 51 -8.87 9.24 -22.23
N LEU A 52 -9.15 10.10 -21.25
CA LEU A 52 -10.49 10.37 -20.76
C LEU A 52 -11.18 11.36 -21.70
N THR A 53 -12.28 10.94 -22.31
CA THR A 53 -13.14 11.76 -23.16
C THR A 53 -14.36 12.19 -22.38
N LEU A 54 -14.58 13.50 -22.31
CA LEU A 54 -15.72 14.12 -21.64
C LEU A 54 -16.56 14.89 -22.66
N ALA A 55 -17.88 14.78 -22.56
CA ALA A 55 -18.81 15.49 -23.44
C ALA A 55 -19.90 16.19 -22.63
N PRO A 56 -20.52 17.26 -23.17
CA PRO A 56 -21.52 18.04 -22.45
C PRO A 56 -22.75 17.24 -22.01
N CYS A 57 -23.03 16.11 -22.67
CA CYS A 57 -24.04 15.15 -22.26
C CYS A 57 -23.70 13.74 -22.81
N ALA A 58 -24.29 12.69 -22.25
CA ALA A 58 -24.08 11.31 -22.70
C ALA A 58 -24.28 11.12 -24.22
N GLY A 59 -25.39 11.63 -24.76
CA GLY A 59 -25.72 11.50 -26.18
C GLY A 59 -24.73 12.20 -27.14
N ALA A 60 -23.88 13.10 -26.66
CA ALA A 60 -22.88 13.77 -27.50
C ALA A 60 -21.71 12.84 -27.90
N LEU A 61 -21.58 11.66 -27.27
CA LEU A 61 -20.62 10.62 -27.67
C LEU A 61 -21.21 9.58 -28.64
N GLU A 62 -22.52 9.63 -28.91
CA GLU A 62 -23.17 8.70 -29.84
C GLU A 62 -22.83 9.02 -31.31
N THR A 63 -23.10 8.06 -32.19
CA THR A 63 -22.95 8.25 -33.65
C THR A 63 -24.30 8.02 -34.34
N PRO A 64 -24.99 9.07 -34.85
CA PRO A 64 -24.62 10.49 -34.81
C PRO A 64 -24.80 11.11 -33.41
N PRO A 65 -24.08 12.20 -33.09
CA PRO A 65 -24.20 12.86 -31.78
C PRO A 65 -25.60 13.45 -31.56
N ALA A 66 -26.18 13.21 -30.39
CA ALA A 66 -27.41 13.85 -29.95
C ALA A 66 -27.14 15.25 -29.39
N ALA A 67 -28.09 16.17 -29.58
CA ALA A 67 -28.02 17.50 -29.00
C ALA A 67 -28.23 17.45 -27.48
N CYS A 68 -27.39 18.16 -26.73
CA CYS A 68 -27.53 18.27 -25.28
C CYS A 68 -28.63 19.26 -24.90
N THR A 69 -29.37 18.94 -23.85
CA THR A 69 -30.38 19.80 -23.22
C THR A 69 -29.94 20.15 -21.79
N GLY A 70 -30.37 21.30 -21.28
CA GLY A 70 -30.00 21.78 -19.93
C GLY A 70 -28.99 22.92 -19.95
N GLU A 71 -28.57 23.37 -18.77
CA GLU A 71 -27.51 24.38 -18.65
C GLU A 71 -26.17 23.82 -19.08
N ALA A 72 -25.32 24.67 -19.66
CA ALA A 72 -23.97 24.30 -20.01
C ALA A 72 -23.10 24.11 -18.75
N ALA A 73 -22.28 23.07 -18.74
CA ALA A 73 -21.25 22.91 -17.73
C ALA A 73 -20.23 24.06 -17.80
N GLY A 74 -19.86 24.62 -16.65
CA GLY A 74 -18.71 25.51 -16.49
C GLY A 74 -17.40 24.75 -16.22
N ARG A 75 -17.49 23.59 -15.54
CA ARG A 75 -16.38 22.65 -15.36
C ARG A 75 -16.89 21.21 -15.22
N TYR A 76 -15.97 20.26 -15.26
CA TYR A 76 -16.19 18.88 -14.86
C TYR A 76 -15.32 18.58 -13.65
N ASP A 77 -15.90 17.94 -12.66
CA ASP A 77 -15.16 17.35 -11.54
C ASP A 77 -15.14 15.83 -11.76
N TYR A 78 -13.95 15.23 -11.86
CA TYR A 78 -13.80 13.80 -12.06
C TYR A 78 -12.92 13.17 -10.98
N GLN A 79 -13.20 11.92 -10.67
CA GLN A 79 -12.48 11.11 -9.71
C GLN A 79 -12.11 9.79 -10.38
N LEU A 80 -10.83 9.40 -10.26
CA LEU A 80 -10.36 8.07 -10.65
C LEU A 80 -10.27 7.21 -9.38
N ASN A 81 -11.00 6.10 -9.37
CA ASN A 81 -11.14 5.20 -8.22
C ASN A 81 -11.49 5.97 -6.94
N ALA A 82 -10.81 5.67 -5.83
CA ALA A 82 -10.94 6.40 -4.57
C ALA A 82 -9.97 7.59 -4.43
N GLY A 83 -9.25 7.95 -5.50
CA GLY A 83 -8.28 9.05 -5.48
C GLY A 83 -8.90 10.44 -5.29
N PRO A 84 -8.09 11.50 -5.14
CA PRO A 84 -8.58 12.86 -4.94
C PRO A 84 -9.30 13.42 -6.20
N PRO A 85 -10.47 14.07 -6.05
CA PRO A 85 -11.17 14.69 -7.18
C PRO A 85 -10.32 15.74 -7.91
N GLN A 86 -10.42 15.75 -9.25
CA GLN A 86 -9.78 16.67 -10.16
C GLN A 86 -10.82 17.55 -10.86
N SER A 87 -10.48 18.81 -11.17
CA SER A 87 -11.38 19.75 -11.85
C SER A 87 -10.83 20.17 -13.21
N LEU A 88 -11.68 20.16 -14.23
CA LEU A 88 -11.34 20.57 -15.59
C LEU A 88 -12.36 21.59 -16.12
N THR A 89 -11.90 22.75 -16.61
CA THR A 89 -12.79 23.77 -17.20
C THR A 89 -13.47 23.22 -18.45
N ALA A 90 -14.79 23.39 -18.55
CA ALA A 90 -15.56 22.88 -19.67
C ALA A 90 -15.42 23.79 -20.90
N THR A 91 -15.28 23.20 -22.08
CA THR A 91 -15.13 23.94 -23.36
C THR A 91 -16.44 24.05 -24.16
N GLY A 92 -17.54 23.48 -23.65
CA GLY A 92 -18.84 23.43 -24.34
C GLY A 92 -18.96 22.37 -25.44
N GLY A 93 -17.91 21.60 -25.70
CA GLY A 93 -17.89 20.47 -26.63
C GLY A 93 -17.22 19.23 -26.05
N VAL A 94 -16.96 18.24 -26.91
CA VAL A 94 -16.17 17.06 -26.52
C VAL A 94 -14.73 17.49 -26.25
N GLN A 95 -14.23 17.13 -25.08
CA GLN A 95 -12.87 17.39 -24.64
C GLN A 95 -12.17 16.08 -24.26
N ARG A 96 -10.85 16.07 -24.40
CA ARG A 96 -10.01 14.91 -24.07
C ARG A 96 -8.92 15.35 -23.10
N VAL A 97 -8.73 14.56 -22.05
CA VAL A 97 -7.67 14.77 -21.05
C VAL A 97 -6.90 13.46 -20.88
N GLN A 98 -5.59 13.56 -20.67
CA GLN A 98 -4.78 12.40 -20.31
C GLN A 98 -4.88 12.19 -18.80
N ILE A 99 -5.21 10.97 -18.39
CA ILE A 99 -5.18 10.55 -16.99
C ILE A 99 -4.10 9.48 -16.83
N PRO A 100 -3.32 9.51 -15.75
CA PRO A 100 -2.32 8.48 -15.54
C PRO A 100 -2.96 7.19 -15.01
N LEU A 101 -2.30 6.06 -15.28
CA LEU A 101 -2.73 4.72 -14.90
C LEU A 101 -1.80 4.20 -13.81
N HIS A 102 -2.24 4.30 -12.55
CA HIS A 102 -1.47 3.90 -11.37
C HIS A 102 -2.06 2.70 -10.61
N HIS A 103 -3.23 2.21 -11.01
CA HIS A 103 -3.89 1.10 -10.32
C HIS A 103 -4.02 -0.10 -11.25
N VAL A 104 -3.48 -1.25 -10.89
CA VAL A 104 -3.66 -2.52 -11.61
C VAL A 104 -5.09 -3.03 -11.41
N GLY A 105 -5.65 -3.66 -12.43
CA GLY A 105 -6.96 -4.28 -12.35
C GLY A 105 -8.12 -3.34 -12.71
N PRO A 106 -9.33 -3.59 -12.16
CA PRO A 106 -10.51 -2.78 -12.45
C PRO A 106 -10.36 -1.34 -11.98
N ASN A 107 -10.73 -0.41 -12.84
CA ASN A 107 -10.70 1.02 -12.58
C ASN A 107 -12.04 1.66 -12.97
N THR A 108 -12.43 2.71 -12.25
CA THR A 108 -13.62 3.49 -12.57
C THR A 108 -13.29 4.98 -12.53
N VAL A 109 -13.62 5.71 -13.60
CA VAL A 109 -13.71 7.18 -13.54
C VAL A 109 -15.16 7.57 -13.30
N THR A 110 -15.41 8.41 -12.29
CA THR A 110 -16.71 9.04 -12.03
C THR A 110 -16.62 10.53 -12.29
N VAL A 111 -17.60 11.10 -13.00
CA VAL A 111 -17.58 12.50 -13.46
C VAL A 111 -18.91 13.19 -13.14
N PHE A 112 -18.81 14.42 -12.64
CA PHE A 112 -19.90 15.37 -12.51
C PHE A 112 -19.66 16.57 -13.43
N ALA A 113 -20.69 17.04 -14.12
CA ALA A 113 -20.69 18.36 -14.70
C ALA A 113 -21.15 19.38 -13.65
N VAL A 114 -20.49 20.53 -13.61
CA VAL A 114 -20.82 21.62 -12.68
C VAL A 114 -21.10 22.87 -13.47
N SER A 115 -22.27 23.49 -13.25
CA SER A 115 -22.67 24.73 -13.92
C SER A 115 -21.77 25.91 -13.52
N ALA A 116 -21.95 27.05 -14.18
CA ALA A 116 -21.27 28.29 -13.78
C ALA A 116 -21.74 28.81 -12.41
N THR A 117 -22.95 28.46 -11.98
CA THR A 117 -23.53 28.79 -10.67
C THR A 117 -23.15 27.80 -9.57
N GLY A 118 -22.59 26.63 -9.93
CA GLY A 118 -22.13 25.62 -8.98
C GLY A 118 -23.05 24.41 -8.84
N ASP A 119 -24.11 24.31 -9.63
CA ASP A 119 -25.07 23.21 -9.59
C ASP A 119 -24.47 21.95 -10.23
N LEU A 120 -24.63 20.81 -9.55
CA LEU A 120 -24.11 19.51 -10.00
C LEU A 120 -25.12 18.79 -10.91
N SER A 121 -24.60 18.07 -11.89
CA SER A 121 -25.34 17.07 -12.65
C SER A 121 -25.49 15.76 -11.87
N GLU A 122 -26.28 14.83 -12.42
CA GLU A 122 -26.08 13.41 -12.12
C GLU A 122 -24.65 12.98 -12.55
N SER A 123 -24.07 12.02 -11.84
CA SER A 123 -22.76 11.47 -12.21
C SER A 123 -22.85 10.58 -13.45
N ALA A 124 -21.79 10.54 -14.23
CA ALA A 124 -21.55 9.50 -15.21
C ALA A 124 -20.24 8.79 -14.92
N SER A 125 -20.16 7.50 -15.22
CA SER A 125 -18.97 6.69 -14.96
C SER A 125 -18.55 5.90 -16.19
N ALA A 126 -17.26 5.58 -16.25
CA ALA A 126 -16.70 4.65 -17.20
C ALA A 126 -15.73 3.70 -16.49
N ASP A 127 -15.94 2.41 -16.71
CA ASP A 127 -15.08 1.35 -16.20
C ASP A 127 -14.07 0.94 -17.26
N PHE A 128 -12.87 0.58 -16.82
CA PHE A 128 -11.81 0.06 -17.67
C PHE A 128 -10.88 -0.82 -16.84
N VAL A 129 -10.01 -1.57 -17.50
CA VAL A 129 -9.05 -2.45 -16.84
C VAL A 129 -7.64 -1.98 -17.18
N VAL A 130 -6.77 -2.00 -16.18
CA VAL A 130 -5.33 -1.76 -16.34
C VAL A 130 -4.60 -3.08 -16.09
N THR A 131 -3.72 -3.45 -17.00
CA THR A 131 -2.83 -4.59 -16.85
C THR A 131 -1.53 -4.17 -16.17
N THR A 132 -0.84 -5.16 -15.66
CA THR A 132 0.48 -5.06 -15.04
C THR A 132 1.53 -4.35 -15.89
N PRO A 133 2.58 -3.78 -15.27
CA PRO A 133 3.58 -3.02 -15.99
C PRO A 133 4.48 -3.93 -16.86
N ALA A 134 5.06 -3.34 -17.90
CA ALA A 134 6.03 -4.05 -18.76
C ALA A 134 7.38 -4.26 -18.05
N THR A 135 7.73 -3.36 -17.13
CA THR A 135 8.94 -3.40 -16.31
C THR A 135 8.50 -3.59 -14.87
N PRO A 136 9.05 -4.58 -14.14
CA PRO A 136 8.72 -4.77 -12.74
C PRO A 136 9.09 -3.55 -11.90
N TYR A 137 8.28 -3.31 -10.88
CA TYR A 137 8.60 -2.35 -9.83
C TYR A 137 9.90 -2.78 -9.14
N ALA A 138 10.71 -1.79 -8.76
CA ALA A 138 11.89 -2.06 -7.97
C ALA A 138 11.49 -2.63 -6.60
N ASP A 139 12.42 -3.34 -5.96
CA ASP A 139 12.21 -3.79 -4.58
C ASP A 139 11.91 -2.59 -3.67
N GLY A 140 10.81 -2.67 -2.94
CA GLY A 140 10.34 -1.59 -2.06
C GLY A 140 9.52 -0.48 -2.73
N ASP A 141 9.43 -0.42 -4.06
CA ASP A 141 8.60 0.58 -4.79
C ASP A 141 7.14 0.11 -4.83
N VAL A 142 6.37 0.46 -3.80
CA VAL A 142 5.01 -0.09 -3.59
C VAL A 142 3.98 0.66 -4.44
N ASP A 143 4.14 1.97 -4.60
CA ASP A 143 3.20 2.82 -5.35
C ASP A 143 3.61 3.11 -6.81
N GLY A 144 4.76 2.59 -7.24
CA GLY A 144 5.22 2.69 -8.62
C GLY A 144 5.77 4.05 -9.03
N ASP A 145 6.12 4.92 -8.06
CA ASP A 145 6.72 6.21 -8.35
C ASP A 145 8.22 6.10 -8.71
N GLY A 146 8.80 4.89 -8.59
CA GLY A 146 10.20 4.62 -8.88
C GLY A 146 11.14 4.89 -7.72
N HIS A 147 10.61 5.07 -6.51
CA HIS A 147 11.35 5.22 -5.27
C HIS A 147 10.95 4.13 -4.28
N ALA A 148 11.89 3.71 -3.44
CA ALA A 148 11.56 2.75 -2.40
C ALA A 148 10.74 3.41 -1.30
N ASP A 149 9.69 2.73 -0.88
CA ASP A 149 8.75 3.11 0.15
C ASP A 149 9.02 2.35 1.45
N LEU A 150 8.44 2.85 2.55
CA LEU A 150 8.47 2.17 3.83
C LEU A 150 7.05 1.78 4.26
N LEU A 151 6.86 0.48 4.51
CA LEU A 151 5.66 -0.07 5.11
C LEU A 151 5.79 -0.17 6.64
N LEU A 152 4.75 0.26 7.36
CA LEU A 152 4.71 0.22 8.82
C LEU A 152 3.38 -0.36 9.32
N VAL A 153 3.46 -1.28 10.26
CA VAL A 153 2.29 -1.68 11.03
C VAL A 153 1.93 -0.56 12.01
N GLY A 154 0.66 -0.18 12.02
CA GLY A 154 0.10 0.80 12.91
C GLY A 154 0.19 0.43 14.39
N THR A 155 -0.20 1.35 15.26
CA THR A 155 -0.31 1.08 16.71
C THR A 155 -1.75 0.83 17.09
N ASP A 156 -2.03 0.39 18.32
CA ASP A 156 -3.43 0.25 18.80
C ASP A 156 -4.26 1.55 18.69
N ALA A 157 -3.61 2.72 18.74
CA ALA A 157 -4.29 4.00 18.58
C ALA A 157 -4.62 4.32 17.11
N ASP A 158 -3.82 3.80 16.18
CA ASP A 158 -3.86 4.04 14.74
C ASP A 158 -3.58 2.71 14.01
N PRO A 159 -4.48 1.71 14.15
CA PRO A 159 -4.24 0.40 13.57
C PRO A 159 -4.33 0.47 12.05
N GLY A 160 -3.62 -0.42 11.35
CA GLY A 160 -3.58 -0.45 9.89
C GLY A 160 -2.20 -0.80 9.35
N LEU A 161 -2.06 -0.71 8.03
CA LEU A 161 -0.80 -0.78 7.33
C LEU A 161 -0.55 0.57 6.68
N TRP A 162 0.55 1.21 7.05
CA TRP A 162 0.86 2.56 6.63
C TRP A 162 1.99 2.55 5.60
N LEU A 163 1.76 3.22 4.47
CA LEU A 163 2.73 3.45 3.41
C LEU A 163 3.33 4.84 3.55
N ALA A 164 4.62 4.92 3.86
CA ALA A 164 5.39 6.16 3.84
C ALA A 164 6.19 6.21 2.54
N ARG A 165 5.77 7.08 1.61
CA ARG A 165 6.38 7.14 0.28
C ARG A 165 7.80 7.68 0.28
N GLY A 166 8.68 7.07 -0.49
CA GLY A 166 10.03 7.56 -0.75
C GLY A 166 10.03 8.87 -1.55
N ASP A 167 11.00 9.75 -1.30
CA ASP A 167 11.22 10.95 -2.14
C ASP A 167 12.40 10.81 -3.12
N GLY A 168 13.04 9.64 -3.16
CA GLY A 168 14.23 9.35 -3.97
C GLY A 168 15.52 10.04 -3.49
N ALA A 169 15.45 10.89 -2.45
CA ALA A 169 16.59 11.52 -1.76
C ALA A 169 16.78 10.95 -0.33
N GLY A 170 16.12 9.82 -0.06
CA GLY A 170 16.08 9.10 1.21
C GLY A 170 15.32 9.87 2.31
N GLY A 171 14.36 10.72 1.93
CA GLY A 171 13.29 11.20 2.77
C GLY A 171 12.02 10.35 2.58
N LEU A 172 11.09 10.48 3.54
CA LEU A 172 9.79 9.80 3.52
C LEU A 172 8.67 10.82 3.66
N ALA A 173 7.58 10.63 2.91
CA ALA A 173 6.35 11.39 3.03
C ALA A 173 5.58 11.03 4.32
N THR A 174 4.59 11.85 4.66
CA THR A 174 3.61 11.49 5.70
C THR A 174 2.90 10.19 5.30
N PRO A 175 2.82 9.18 6.18
CA PRO A 175 2.24 7.90 5.80
C PRO A 175 0.72 7.97 5.53
N THR A 176 0.28 7.14 4.58
CA THR A 176 -1.14 6.88 4.26
C THR A 176 -1.50 5.46 4.67
N ASP A 177 -2.69 5.24 5.25
CA ASP A 177 -3.16 3.90 5.61
C ASP A 177 -3.67 3.16 4.36
N ILE A 178 -2.87 2.21 3.87
CA ILE A 178 -3.22 1.29 2.79
C ILE A 178 -3.78 -0.04 3.32
N GLY A 179 -3.78 -0.25 4.64
CA GLY A 179 -4.33 -1.42 5.31
C GLY A 179 -5.70 -1.21 5.94
N ALA A 180 -6.39 -0.13 5.57
CA ALA A 180 -7.64 0.31 6.19
C ALA A 180 -8.76 -0.77 6.16
N ASP A 181 -8.72 -1.68 5.20
CA ASP A 181 -9.70 -2.75 5.05
C ASP A 181 -9.28 -4.06 5.77
N GLY A 182 -8.08 -4.10 6.37
CA GLY A 182 -7.55 -5.23 7.11
C GLY A 182 -6.90 -6.31 6.23
N THR A 183 -6.71 -7.51 6.78
CA THR A 183 -6.05 -8.63 6.07
C THR A 183 -7.03 -9.72 5.61
N GLY A 184 -8.34 -9.51 5.78
CA GLY A 184 -9.37 -10.51 5.46
C GLY A 184 -9.85 -11.36 6.63
N ILE A 185 -9.21 -11.25 7.81
CA ILE A 185 -9.58 -12.02 9.01
C ILE A 185 -10.86 -11.47 9.63
N ASN A 186 -10.85 -10.20 10.01
CA ASN A 186 -12.01 -9.49 10.55
C ASN A 186 -12.44 -8.31 9.66
N ASN A 187 -11.69 -8.03 8.59
CA ASN A 187 -11.86 -6.89 7.70
C ASN A 187 -11.79 -5.57 8.47
N THR A 188 -10.78 -5.44 9.33
CA THR A 188 -10.52 -4.22 10.09
C THR A 188 -9.04 -3.87 10.08
N PRO A 189 -8.65 -2.59 10.22
CA PRO A 189 -7.24 -2.22 10.28
C PRO A 189 -6.47 -2.91 11.42
N ALA A 190 -7.16 -3.30 12.50
CA ALA A 190 -6.54 -4.01 13.63
C ALA A 190 -6.06 -5.42 13.26
N ASP A 191 -6.47 -5.96 12.11
CA ASP A 191 -5.95 -7.23 11.60
C ASP A 191 -4.44 -7.15 11.32
N TRP A 192 -3.84 -5.98 11.18
CA TRP A 192 -2.39 -5.86 10.98
C TRP A 192 -1.57 -5.97 12.27
N ASN A 193 -2.19 -5.82 13.45
CA ASN A 193 -1.50 -5.86 14.74
C ASN A 193 -0.78 -7.19 14.93
N ASP A 194 0.47 -7.17 15.39
CA ASP A 194 1.34 -8.35 15.59
C ASP A 194 1.75 -9.08 14.30
N ALA A 195 1.46 -8.52 13.12
CA ALA A 195 1.98 -9.06 11.86
C ALA A 195 3.43 -8.60 11.66
N GLN A 196 4.27 -9.49 11.17
CA GLN A 196 5.44 -9.10 10.42
C GLN A 196 4.99 -8.79 8.99
N VAL A 197 5.29 -7.59 8.50
CA VAL A 197 4.95 -7.17 7.14
C VAL A 197 6.18 -7.26 6.25
N LEU A 198 6.00 -7.88 5.09
CA LEU A 198 6.98 -7.99 4.01
C LEU A 198 6.36 -7.43 2.74
N HIS A 199 7.17 -6.95 1.81
CA HIS A 199 6.75 -6.64 0.45
C HIS A 199 7.64 -7.37 -0.56
N GLY A 200 7.13 -7.54 -1.77
CA GLY A 200 7.82 -8.21 -2.88
C GLY A 200 6.83 -8.56 -3.98
N ASP A 201 7.30 -8.89 -5.18
CA ASP A 201 6.45 -9.43 -6.24
C ASP A 201 6.10 -10.89 -5.90
N PHE A 202 5.10 -11.11 -5.07
CA PHE A 202 4.70 -12.43 -4.56
C PHE A 202 3.66 -13.13 -5.45
N THR A 203 3.10 -12.40 -6.40
CA THR A 203 2.10 -12.88 -7.37
C THR A 203 2.69 -13.11 -8.77
N GLY A 204 3.89 -12.58 -9.05
CA GLY A 204 4.53 -12.62 -10.37
C GLY A 204 3.91 -11.63 -11.36
N ASP A 205 3.15 -10.66 -10.84
CA ASP A 205 2.41 -9.68 -11.61
C ASP A 205 3.23 -8.40 -11.83
N ARG A 206 4.46 -8.33 -11.29
CA ARG A 206 5.44 -7.26 -11.49
C ARG A 206 5.13 -5.96 -10.75
N VAL A 207 4.16 -5.96 -9.83
CA VAL A 207 4.04 -4.91 -8.80
C VAL A 207 4.46 -5.47 -7.44
N GLN A 208 4.65 -4.59 -6.45
CA GLN A 208 4.94 -5.04 -5.08
C GLN A 208 3.63 -5.46 -4.40
N ASP A 209 3.59 -6.68 -3.91
CA ASP A 209 2.56 -7.22 -3.04
C ASP A 209 2.96 -7.09 -1.56
N VAL A 210 2.02 -7.40 -0.65
CA VAL A 210 2.26 -7.36 0.79
C VAL A 210 1.97 -8.71 1.43
N LEU A 211 2.91 -9.27 2.18
CA LEU A 211 2.70 -10.47 3.00
C LEU A 211 2.64 -10.09 4.49
N ALA A 212 1.51 -10.35 5.13
CA ALA A 212 1.33 -10.24 6.58
C ALA A 212 1.57 -11.60 7.25
N TYR A 213 2.78 -11.81 7.78
CA TYR A 213 3.20 -13.04 8.45
C TYR A 213 2.96 -13.01 9.95
N ARG A 214 2.60 -14.15 10.54
CA ARG A 214 2.41 -14.32 11.99
C ARG A 214 3.52 -15.19 12.58
N PRO A 215 4.58 -14.61 13.15
CA PRO A 215 5.68 -15.40 13.71
C PRO A 215 5.35 -16.06 15.07
N ALA A 216 4.28 -15.63 15.74
CA ALA A 216 3.97 -16.07 17.10
C ALA A 216 2.45 -16.03 17.38
N GLY A 217 2.07 -16.55 18.56
CA GLY A 217 0.68 -16.60 19.01
C GLY A 217 -0.11 -17.78 18.43
N ASP A 218 -1.43 -17.74 18.57
CA ASP A 218 -2.32 -18.83 18.15
C ASP A 218 -2.35 -19.05 16.62
N SER A 219 -1.93 -18.03 15.86
CA SER A 219 -1.81 -18.05 14.39
C SER A 219 -0.37 -18.21 13.91
N ALA A 220 0.57 -18.64 14.77
CA ALA A 220 1.97 -18.78 14.41
C ALA A 220 2.16 -19.62 13.13
N GLY A 221 2.97 -19.11 12.20
CA GLY A 221 3.22 -19.70 10.89
C GLY A 221 2.23 -19.28 9.79
N GLN A 222 1.06 -18.72 10.12
CA GLN A 222 0.11 -18.30 9.09
C GLN A 222 0.58 -17.01 8.40
N ALA A 223 0.20 -16.83 7.13
CA ALA A 223 0.40 -15.56 6.43
C ALA A 223 -0.82 -15.17 5.58
N PHE A 224 -0.92 -13.88 5.27
CA PHE A 224 -1.96 -13.34 4.38
C PHE A 224 -1.26 -12.51 3.31
N LEU A 225 -1.34 -12.97 2.07
CA LEU A 225 -0.82 -12.27 0.91
C LEU A 225 -1.90 -11.32 0.39
N GLN A 226 -1.61 -10.03 0.33
CA GLN A 226 -2.43 -9.00 -0.30
C GLN A 226 -1.79 -8.61 -1.61
N TYR A 227 -2.56 -8.63 -2.68
CA TYR A 227 -2.07 -8.31 -4.01
C TYR A 227 -1.88 -6.81 -4.13
N GLY A 228 -0.74 -6.41 -4.68
CA GLY A 228 -0.40 -5.04 -4.95
C GLY A 228 -1.38 -4.43 -5.95
N ASN A 229 -1.88 -3.25 -5.65
CA ASN A 229 -2.60 -2.44 -6.63
C ASN A 229 -1.67 -1.48 -7.40
N GLY A 230 -0.44 -1.31 -6.92
CA GLY A 230 0.58 -0.46 -7.52
C GLY A 230 0.37 1.04 -7.30
N ASP A 231 -0.43 1.44 -6.30
CA ASP A 231 -0.66 2.83 -5.87
C ASP A 231 -0.76 2.97 -4.33
N ASP A 232 -1.14 4.16 -3.85
CA ASP A 232 -1.31 4.49 -2.43
C ASP A 232 -2.75 4.30 -1.91
N LEU A 233 -3.61 3.57 -2.64
CA LEU A 233 -4.97 3.25 -2.20
C LEU A 233 -4.99 2.00 -1.31
N PRO A 234 -6.04 1.83 -0.46
CA PRO A 234 -6.19 0.62 0.34
C PRO A 234 -6.13 -0.67 -0.47
N LEU A 235 -5.43 -1.66 0.07
CA LEU A 235 -5.36 -3.02 -0.46
C LEU A 235 -6.69 -3.75 -0.21
N SER A 236 -7.10 -4.59 -1.16
CA SER A 236 -8.36 -5.34 -1.11
C SER A 236 -8.16 -6.70 -0.42
N PRO A 237 -8.76 -6.96 0.75
CA PRO A 237 -8.63 -8.25 1.44
C PRO A 237 -9.59 -9.32 0.91
N TYR A 238 -10.19 -9.10 -0.27
CA TYR A 238 -11.23 -9.96 -0.80
C TYR A 238 -10.67 -11.00 -1.78
N SER A 239 -11.44 -12.07 -2.00
CA SER A 239 -11.07 -13.13 -2.92
C SER A 239 -10.85 -12.59 -4.32
N GLY A 240 -9.69 -12.91 -4.90
CA GLY A 240 -9.23 -12.39 -6.19
C GLY A 240 -8.06 -11.41 -6.03
N ASP A 241 -7.97 -10.73 -4.88
CA ASP A 241 -6.93 -9.74 -4.57
C ASP A 241 -6.12 -10.13 -3.31
N SER A 242 -6.34 -11.33 -2.79
CA SER A 242 -5.70 -11.83 -1.60
C SER A 242 -5.64 -13.36 -1.56
N GLU A 243 -4.67 -13.90 -0.83
CA GLU A 243 -4.49 -15.34 -0.60
C GLU A 243 -4.15 -15.61 0.87
N TRP A 244 -4.74 -16.66 1.44
CA TRP A 244 -4.42 -17.12 2.80
C TRP A 244 -3.41 -18.26 2.74
N LEU A 245 -2.30 -18.10 3.46
CA LEU A 245 -1.24 -19.08 3.54
C LEU A 245 -1.30 -19.80 4.88
N HIS A 246 -1.41 -21.13 4.80
CA HIS A 246 -1.49 -21.99 5.96
C HIS A 246 -0.13 -22.12 6.65
N SER A 247 -0.16 -22.40 7.96
CA SER A 247 1.05 -22.52 8.76
C SER A 247 1.99 -23.63 8.31
N ASP A 248 1.47 -24.70 7.72
CA ASP A 248 2.27 -25.83 7.24
C ASP A 248 3.12 -25.53 6.00
N GLN A 249 2.83 -24.43 5.28
CA GLN A 249 3.56 -24.06 4.07
C GLN A 249 5.00 -23.60 4.36
N PHE A 250 5.24 -23.03 5.53
CA PHE A 250 6.56 -22.57 5.94
C PHE A 250 7.24 -23.52 6.92
N THR A 251 6.62 -24.65 7.25
CA THR A 251 7.15 -25.55 8.26
C THR A 251 8.40 -26.26 7.75
N ASP A 252 9.50 -26.11 8.48
CA ASP A 252 10.69 -26.92 8.31
C ASP A 252 10.62 -28.18 9.19
N TYR A 253 10.60 -29.35 8.55
CA TYR A 253 10.63 -30.66 9.23
C TYR A 253 12.04 -31.26 9.29
N THR A 254 13.07 -30.51 8.88
CA THR A 254 14.46 -31.01 8.84
C THR A 254 15.17 -30.88 10.18
N LEU A 255 14.86 -29.85 10.98
CA LEU A 255 15.37 -29.68 12.34
C LEU A 255 14.80 -30.71 13.32
N ASN A 256 13.47 -30.93 13.28
CA ASN A 256 12.80 -31.89 14.13
C ASN A 256 11.58 -32.51 13.41
N GLY A 257 11.08 -33.63 13.94
CA GLY A 257 9.95 -34.35 13.35
C GLY A 257 8.59 -33.69 13.58
N ASP A 258 8.51 -32.68 14.46
CA ASP A 258 7.27 -31.98 14.81
C ASP A 258 7.04 -30.74 13.93
N GLY A 259 8.09 -30.24 13.26
CA GLY A 259 8.08 -29.13 12.34
C GLY A 259 8.14 -27.77 13.03
N ASP A 260 9.03 -26.90 12.57
CA ASP A 260 9.15 -25.53 13.07
C ASP A 260 8.78 -24.51 11.99
N ASN A 261 7.92 -23.56 12.34
CA ASN A 261 7.65 -22.39 11.51
C ASN A 261 8.69 -21.29 11.76
N PRO A 262 8.98 -20.46 10.75
CA PRO A 262 9.88 -19.33 10.91
C PRO A 262 9.47 -18.41 12.07
N THR A 263 10.38 -18.14 12.97
CA THR A 263 10.21 -17.08 13.96
C THR A 263 10.35 -15.68 13.35
N ARG A 264 10.87 -15.61 12.11
CA ARG A 264 11.02 -14.41 11.29
C ARG A 264 11.14 -14.81 9.83
N LEU A 265 10.55 -14.02 8.94
CA LEU A 265 10.72 -14.10 7.49
C LEU A 265 11.26 -12.79 6.92
N VAL A 266 11.87 -12.83 5.74
CA VAL A 266 12.16 -11.65 4.92
C VAL A 266 11.88 -11.99 3.45
N ALA A 267 11.37 -11.02 2.69
CA ALA A 267 11.31 -11.13 1.23
C ALA A 267 12.72 -11.14 0.66
N ALA A 268 13.00 -12.03 -0.28
CA ALA A 268 14.36 -12.29 -0.73
C ALA A 268 14.51 -12.28 -2.25
N GLY A 269 13.59 -11.62 -2.98
CA GLY A 269 13.66 -11.50 -4.44
C GLY A 269 13.89 -12.88 -5.09
N ASN A 270 14.89 -13.02 -5.94
CA ASN A 270 15.24 -14.31 -6.55
C ASN A 270 16.44 -14.98 -5.84
N ALA A 271 16.41 -15.10 -4.51
CA ALA A 271 17.51 -15.66 -3.72
C ALA A 271 17.81 -17.14 -4.07
N GLY A 272 16.80 -17.90 -4.50
CA GLY A 272 16.91 -19.29 -4.95
C GLY A 272 17.49 -19.44 -6.36
N LEU A 273 17.51 -18.36 -7.15
CA LEU A 273 17.96 -18.33 -8.55
C LEU A 273 17.11 -19.20 -9.50
N ASP A 274 15.83 -19.38 -9.16
CA ASP A 274 14.89 -20.19 -9.94
C ASP A 274 14.12 -19.35 -11.00
N ASP A 275 14.23 -18.02 -10.97
CA ASP A 275 13.63 -17.08 -11.92
C ASP A 275 12.11 -17.30 -12.11
N THR A 276 11.40 -17.63 -11.01
CA THR A 276 9.97 -17.92 -11.05
C THR A 276 9.12 -16.68 -11.39
N GLY A 277 9.70 -15.49 -11.21
CA GLY A 277 8.99 -14.22 -11.22
C GLY A 277 8.31 -13.91 -9.89
N ILE A 278 8.32 -14.84 -8.94
CA ILE A 278 7.76 -14.67 -7.59
C ILE A 278 8.92 -14.53 -6.61
N ALA A 279 8.83 -13.57 -5.69
CA ALA A 279 9.84 -13.35 -4.67
C ALA A 279 9.92 -14.53 -3.69
N ASP A 280 11.13 -15.05 -3.50
CA ASP A 280 11.49 -16.01 -2.47
C ASP A 280 11.40 -15.39 -1.08
N LEU A 281 11.43 -16.23 -0.06
CA LEU A 281 11.50 -15.83 1.33
C LEU A 281 12.69 -16.52 2.01
N ILE A 282 13.35 -15.81 2.92
CA ILE A 282 14.35 -16.39 3.82
C ILE A 282 13.84 -16.26 5.26
N GLY A 283 14.00 -17.31 6.06
CA GLY A 283 13.49 -17.35 7.42
C GLY A 283 14.45 -17.92 8.45
N ILE A 284 14.26 -17.54 9.71
CA ILE A 284 14.90 -18.19 10.85
C ILE A 284 13.89 -19.15 11.47
N SER A 285 14.14 -20.45 11.35
CA SER A 285 13.27 -21.51 11.86
C SER A 285 13.96 -22.29 12.97
N GLY A 286 13.17 -22.89 13.86
CA GLY A 286 13.68 -23.73 14.94
C GLY A 286 13.16 -23.38 16.31
N ASP A 287 13.72 -24.06 17.32
CA ASP A 287 13.31 -23.95 18.71
C ASP A 287 14.50 -24.06 19.68
N ALA A 288 14.23 -23.85 20.97
CA ALA A 288 15.27 -23.91 22.00
C ALA A 288 15.83 -25.33 22.27
N ALA A 289 15.16 -26.38 21.79
CA ALA A 289 15.57 -27.77 21.99
C ALA A 289 16.48 -28.29 20.87
N ASN A 290 16.24 -27.84 19.65
CA ASN A 290 16.88 -28.30 18.41
C ASN A 290 17.83 -27.26 17.81
N GLY A 291 17.77 -26.01 18.30
CA GLY A 291 18.51 -24.88 17.75
C GLY A 291 17.70 -24.16 16.68
N TYR A 292 18.28 -23.07 16.16
CA TYR A 292 17.66 -22.23 15.15
C TYR A 292 18.54 -22.20 13.91
N GLN A 293 17.97 -22.26 12.72
CA GLN A 293 18.71 -22.27 11.45
C GLN A 293 18.13 -21.24 10.47
N LEU A 294 18.85 -21.00 9.38
CA LEU A 294 18.42 -20.14 8.28
C LEU A 294 17.93 -20.99 7.11
N ASP A 295 16.69 -20.77 6.67
CA ASP A 295 16.04 -21.54 5.60
C ASP A 295 15.59 -20.65 4.44
N LEU A 296 15.62 -21.24 3.24
CA LEU A 296 15.06 -20.68 2.01
C LEU A 296 13.69 -21.32 1.74
N TYR A 297 12.71 -20.47 1.46
CA TYR A 297 11.38 -20.85 1.02
C TYR A 297 11.15 -20.25 -0.36
N THR A 298 10.79 -21.09 -1.32
CA THR A 298 10.53 -20.64 -2.69
C THR A 298 9.10 -20.94 -3.08
N ALA A 299 8.57 -20.13 -3.98
CA ALA A 299 7.33 -20.48 -4.66
C ALA A 299 7.62 -21.61 -5.67
N CYS A 300 6.74 -22.61 -5.76
CA CYS A 300 6.94 -23.65 -6.77
C CYS A 300 6.78 -23.06 -8.18
N GLY A 301 7.74 -23.35 -9.08
CA GLY A 301 7.76 -22.80 -10.44
C GLY A 301 6.47 -23.13 -11.21
N GLY A 302 5.68 -22.10 -11.52
CA GLY A 302 4.39 -22.21 -12.22
C GLY A 302 3.17 -22.46 -11.34
N CYS A 303 3.32 -22.40 -10.01
CA CYS A 303 2.20 -22.41 -9.07
C CYS A 303 1.52 -21.02 -9.00
N SER A 304 0.31 -20.99 -8.43
CA SER A 304 -0.35 -19.72 -8.12
C SER A 304 0.39 -18.98 -7.01
N ALA A 305 0.15 -17.66 -6.94
CA ALA A 305 0.51 -16.83 -5.80
C ALA A 305 0.19 -17.53 -4.47
N GLY A 306 1.04 -17.34 -3.46
CA GLY A 306 0.88 -17.94 -2.14
C GLY A 306 1.31 -19.41 -1.99
N SER A 307 1.82 -20.04 -3.05
CA SER A 307 2.28 -21.45 -2.99
C SER A 307 3.76 -21.57 -2.58
N TYR A 308 4.06 -21.31 -1.31
CA TYR A 308 5.41 -21.47 -0.75
C TYR A 308 5.64 -22.85 -0.15
N GLY A 309 6.90 -23.26 -0.16
CA GLY A 309 7.38 -24.45 0.55
C GLY A 309 8.83 -24.29 0.97
N TYR A 310 9.23 -25.06 1.99
CA TYR A 310 10.64 -25.23 2.32
C TYR A 310 11.40 -25.73 1.09
N ALA A 311 12.45 -24.99 0.70
CA ALA A 311 13.32 -25.37 -0.40
C ALA A 311 14.61 -26.03 0.09
N ARG A 312 15.30 -25.38 1.05
CA ARG A 312 16.54 -25.88 1.66
C ARG A 312 16.99 -25.04 2.86
N THR A 313 17.82 -25.65 3.69
CA THR A 313 18.61 -24.95 4.70
C THR A 313 19.80 -24.23 4.05
N LEU A 314 19.91 -22.94 4.34
CA LEU A 314 21.02 -22.07 3.92
C LEU A 314 22.19 -22.17 4.91
N ALA A 315 21.90 -22.10 6.21
CA ALA A 315 22.88 -22.21 7.28
C ALA A 315 22.26 -22.95 8.47
N GLY A 316 22.92 -24.00 8.92
CA GLY A 316 22.49 -24.82 10.06
C GLY A 316 22.63 -24.11 11.41
N PRO A 317 22.26 -24.80 12.51
CA PRO A 317 22.24 -24.18 13.84
C PRO A 317 23.55 -23.59 14.35
N THR A 318 24.68 -24.11 13.88
CA THR A 318 26.02 -23.69 14.31
C THR A 318 26.75 -22.85 13.26
N GLU A 319 26.00 -22.27 12.33
CA GLU A 319 26.53 -21.57 11.15
C GLU A 319 26.05 -20.12 11.10
N ALA A 320 25.73 -19.52 12.25
CA ALA A 320 25.43 -18.09 12.34
C ALA A 320 26.66 -17.25 11.91
N PRO A 321 26.45 -16.00 11.47
CA PRO A 321 27.52 -15.18 10.86
C PRO A 321 28.75 -14.94 11.76
N ASP A 322 28.56 -14.94 13.09
CA ASP A 322 29.60 -14.77 14.09
C ASP A 322 30.21 -16.08 14.60
N GLY A 323 29.68 -17.22 14.15
CA GLY A 323 30.11 -18.57 14.51
C GLY A 323 29.52 -19.11 15.82
N ASP A 324 28.54 -18.43 16.40
CA ASP A 324 27.78 -18.91 17.56
C ASP A 324 26.52 -19.72 17.11
N ASP A 325 25.86 -20.39 18.07
CA ASP A 325 24.66 -21.22 17.83
C ASP A 325 23.35 -20.46 18.13
N ASP A 326 23.20 -19.23 17.63
CA ASP A 326 22.17 -18.30 18.11
C ASP A 326 21.45 -17.50 17.01
N TRP A 327 21.05 -18.16 15.92
CA TRP A 327 20.20 -17.54 14.90
C TRP A 327 18.95 -16.83 15.46
N ASN A 328 18.38 -17.31 16.57
CA ASN A 328 17.28 -16.62 17.26
C ASN A 328 17.64 -15.26 17.88
N ASP A 329 18.93 -14.93 18.03
CA ASP A 329 19.40 -13.60 18.41
C ASP A 329 19.60 -12.67 17.20
N PHE A 330 19.32 -13.11 15.97
CA PHE A 330 19.42 -12.26 14.79
C PHE A 330 18.07 -11.67 14.36
N SER A 331 18.17 -10.51 13.71
CA SER A 331 17.13 -9.87 12.91
C SER A 331 17.59 -9.82 11.46
N LEU A 332 16.70 -10.15 10.53
CA LEU A 332 17.01 -10.16 9.10
C LEU A 332 16.35 -8.98 8.38
N THR A 333 16.99 -8.53 7.30
CA THR A 333 16.39 -7.69 6.26
C THR A 333 17.14 -7.93 4.94
N THR A 334 16.61 -7.45 3.82
CA THR A 334 17.17 -7.64 2.49
C THR A 334 17.16 -6.32 1.73
N ALA A 335 17.93 -6.26 0.65
CA ALA A 335 17.86 -5.23 -0.37
C ALA A 335 18.25 -5.84 -1.72
N GLN A 336 17.88 -5.21 -2.83
CA GLN A 336 18.16 -5.73 -4.17
C GLN A 336 18.99 -4.76 -5.07
N PRO A 337 20.23 -4.42 -4.68
CA PRO A 337 21.10 -3.58 -5.52
C PRO A 337 21.30 -4.20 -6.90
N ALA A 338 20.96 -3.43 -7.94
CA ALA A 338 21.01 -3.87 -9.34
C ALA A 338 20.25 -5.20 -9.60
N GLY A 339 19.16 -5.45 -8.85
CA GLY A 339 18.33 -6.65 -8.98
C GLY A 339 18.95 -7.93 -8.39
N GLN A 340 20.01 -7.81 -7.58
CA GLN A 340 20.60 -8.93 -6.86
C GLN A 340 20.24 -8.85 -5.38
N THR A 341 19.60 -9.88 -4.84
CA THR A 341 19.31 -9.95 -3.42
C THR A 341 20.58 -10.00 -2.59
N VAL A 342 20.63 -9.14 -1.58
CA VAL A 342 21.62 -9.13 -0.50
C VAL A 342 20.87 -9.35 0.81
N LEU A 343 21.41 -10.20 1.68
CA LEU A 343 20.83 -10.49 3.00
C LEU A 343 21.65 -9.81 4.09
N PHE A 344 20.96 -9.13 5.01
CA PHE A 344 21.55 -8.50 6.18
C PHE A 344 21.07 -9.19 7.45
N ALA A 345 21.99 -9.40 8.39
CA ALA A 345 21.71 -9.99 9.69
C ALA A 345 22.28 -9.11 10.81
N VAL A 346 21.42 -8.61 11.70
CA VAL A 346 21.82 -7.85 12.90
C VAL A 346 21.65 -8.72 14.14
N LYS A 347 22.73 -8.92 14.89
CA LYS A 347 22.68 -9.56 16.21
C LYS A 347 22.05 -8.62 17.22
N LYS A 348 20.90 -8.98 17.79
CA LYS A 348 20.09 -8.14 18.68
C LYS A 348 20.80 -7.83 20.00
N SER A 349 21.63 -8.75 20.51
CA SER A 349 22.34 -8.55 21.78
C SER A 349 23.57 -7.64 21.68
N THR A 350 24.26 -7.62 20.53
CA THR A 350 25.54 -6.91 20.35
C THR A 350 25.47 -5.74 19.36
N GLY A 351 24.48 -5.75 18.47
CA GLY A 351 24.32 -4.79 17.39
C GLY A 351 25.26 -5.01 16.21
N GLU A 352 25.97 -6.14 16.16
CA GLU A 352 26.82 -6.47 15.02
C GLU A 352 25.96 -6.72 13.78
N LEU A 353 26.32 -6.09 12.66
CA LEU A 353 25.66 -6.24 11.36
C LEU A 353 26.55 -7.05 10.43
N TRP A 354 25.94 -7.98 9.73
CA TRP A 354 26.57 -8.82 8.72
C TRP A 354 25.81 -8.71 7.41
N GLU A 355 26.54 -8.76 6.31
CA GLU A 355 26.04 -8.76 4.93
C GLU A 355 26.42 -10.09 4.27
N SER A 356 25.48 -10.73 3.58
CA SER A 356 25.73 -11.88 2.72
C SER A 356 25.34 -11.57 1.29
N THR A 357 26.28 -11.78 0.37
CA THR A 357 26.12 -11.51 -1.07
C THR A 357 26.40 -12.76 -1.89
N ASN A 358 25.78 -12.85 -3.07
CA ASN A 358 26.08 -13.88 -4.08
C ASN A 358 26.37 -13.21 -5.44
N PRO A 359 27.49 -12.47 -5.56
CA PRO A 359 27.78 -11.68 -6.75
C PRO A 359 27.98 -12.54 -8.01
N SER A 360 28.25 -13.84 -7.84
CA SER A 360 28.39 -14.79 -8.94
C SER A 360 27.08 -15.44 -9.38
N GLN A 361 25.96 -15.18 -8.69
CA GLN A 361 24.69 -15.90 -8.85
C GLN A 361 24.91 -17.41 -8.95
N ASN A 362 25.70 -17.95 -8.02
CA ASN A 362 26.05 -19.35 -8.00
C ASN A 362 25.08 -20.10 -7.08
N ALA A 363 24.39 -21.10 -7.62
CA ALA A 363 23.46 -21.97 -6.89
C ALA A 363 24.12 -22.80 -5.76
N THR A 364 25.45 -22.90 -5.75
CA THR A 364 26.21 -23.59 -4.68
C THR A 364 26.70 -22.67 -3.57
N ALA A 365 26.50 -21.35 -3.70
CA ALA A 365 26.94 -20.34 -2.74
C ALA A 365 25.86 -19.24 -2.67
N LEU A 366 24.64 -19.67 -2.34
CA LEU A 366 23.52 -18.76 -2.16
C LEU A 366 23.79 -17.78 -1.01
N ILE A 367 23.11 -16.63 -1.04
CA ILE A 367 23.09 -15.74 0.11
C ILE A 367 22.61 -16.48 1.36
N GLY A 368 23.08 -16.06 2.52
CA GLY A 368 22.79 -16.69 3.80
C GLY A 368 23.62 -17.95 4.11
N THR A 369 24.30 -18.53 3.11
CA THR A 369 25.09 -19.76 3.35
C THR A 369 26.36 -19.50 4.17
N SER A 370 26.78 -20.51 4.94
CA SER A 370 28.00 -20.44 5.76
C SER A 370 29.21 -19.97 4.93
N GLY A 371 29.96 -19.00 5.47
CA GLY A 371 31.15 -18.43 4.82
C GLY A 371 30.89 -17.33 3.77
N THR A 372 29.64 -16.95 3.53
CA THR A 372 29.29 -15.80 2.65
C THR A 372 29.20 -14.46 3.39
N TRP A 373 29.33 -14.47 4.71
CA TRP A 373 29.09 -13.32 5.56
C TRP A 373 30.30 -12.39 5.68
N THR A 374 30.06 -11.10 5.50
CA THR A 374 31.01 -10.02 5.71
C THR A 374 30.47 -9.10 6.80
N ARG A 375 31.30 -8.80 7.81
CA ARG A 375 30.91 -7.88 8.88
C ARG A 375 30.90 -6.44 8.39
N ILE A 376 29.88 -5.70 8.78
CA ILE A 376 29.71 -4.27 8.48
C ILE A 376 30.00 -3.44 9.72
N ASP A 377 30.73 -2.34 9.55
CA ASP A 377 30.99 -1.36 10.58
C ASP A 377 29.74 -0.48 10.78
N VAL A 378 29.21 -0.47 12.00
CA VAL A 378 27.94 0.19 12.34
C VAL A 378 28.14 1.43 13.21
N PRO A 379 27.27 2.46 13.07
CA PRO A 379 27.40 3.71 13.82
C PRO A 379 26.63 3.72 15.15
N TRP A 380 25.83 2.69 15.44
CA TRP A 380 25.01 2.63 16.65
C TRP A 380 25.75 2.04 17.84
N ASN A 381 25.21 2.31 19.04
CA ASN A 381 25.73 1.79 20.29
C ASN A 381 25.21 0.35 20.49
N PRO A 382 26.07 -0.64 20.85
CA PRO A 382 25.64 -2.00 21.21
C PRO A 382 24.53 -2.09 22.26
N ARG A 383 24.38 -1.06 23.12
CA ARG A 383 23.30 -0.98 24.12
C ARG A 383 21.96 -0.52 23.55
N HIS A 384 21.95 -0.05 22.31
CA HIS A 384 20.80 0.51 21.60
C HIS A 384 20.81 0.00 20.17
N VAL A 385 20.63 -1.30 20.00
CA VAL A 385 20.56 -1.95 18.69
C VAL A 385 19.26 -1.54 18.00
N PRO A 386 19.32 -0.93 16.81
CA PRO A 386 18.11 -0.61 16.06
C PRO A 386 17.37 -1.87 15.61
N ALA A 387 16.04 -1.80 15.59
CA ALA A 387 15.22 -2.79 14.91
C ALA A 387 15.20 -2.46 13.41
N LEU A 388 16.00 -3.17 12.61
CA LEU A 388 15.91 -3.06 11.16
C LEU A 388 14.57 -3.65 10.71
N VAL A 389 13.86 -2.89 9.89
CA VAL A 389 12.55 -3.27 9.36
C VAL A 389 12.56 -3.46 7.86
N PHE A 390 13.48 -2.79 7.17
CA PHE A 390 13.48 -2.71 5.72
C PHE A 390 14.87 -2.35 5.18
N GLY A 391 15.17 -2.77 3.95
CA GLY A 391 16.34 -2.36 3.19
C GLY A 391 15.97 -2.09 1.74
N ASP A 392 16.56 -1.06 1.15
CA ASP A 392 16.29 -0.62 -0.22
C ASP A 392 17.56 -0.21 -0.95
N VAL A 393 17.36 0.40 -2.13
CA VAL A 393 18.43 0.95 -2.95
C VAL A 393 18.05 2.38 -3.36
N ASP A 394 18.92 3.34 -3.03
CA ASP A 394 18.71 4.73 -3.42
C ASP A 394 18.86 4.94 -4.94
N ALA A 395 18.48 6.13 -5.44
CA ALA A 395 18.61 6.47 -6.85
C ALA A 395 20.07 6.46 -7.37
N ALA A 396 21.07 6.45 -6.49
CA ALA A 396 22.48 6.33 -6.81
C ALA A 396 23.00 4.88 -6.78
N GLY A 397 22.17 3.91 -6.39
CA GLY A 397 22.50 2.50 -6.30
C GLY A 397 23.10 2.05 -4.98
N HIS A 398 23.09 2.88 -3.93
CA HIS A 398 23.55 2.49 -2.60
C HIS A 398 22.44 1.77 -1.85
N VAL A 399 22.81 0.76 -1.07
CA VAL A 399 21.87 0.11 -0.14
C VAL A 399 21.57 1.06 1.01
N GLU A 400 20.30 1.24 1.34
CA GLU A 400 19.88 1.88 2.59
C GLU A 400 19.14 0.88 3.48
N LEU A 401 19.40 0.94 4.79
CA LEU A 401 18.73 0.13 5.81
C LEU A 401 17.91 1.06 6.68
N TRP A 402 16.64 0.73 6.87
CA TRP A 402 15.72 1.48 7.70
C TRP A 402 15.52 0.81 9.04
N ALA A 403 15.81 1.56 10.10
CA ALA A 403 15.50 1.16 11.46
C ALA A 403 14.27 1.87 11.98
N GLN A 404 13.41 1.14 12.67
CA GLN A 404 12.22 1.70 13.30
C GLN A 404 12.36 1.75 14.82
N ALA A 405 11.90 2.86 15.41
CA ALA A 405 11.69 3.02 16.84
C ALA A 405 10.39 3.78 17.08
N GLY A 406 9.31 3.06 17.43
CA GLY A 406 7.96 3.63 17.47
C GLY A 406 7.54 4.11 16.08
N MET A 407 7.04 5.34 15.97
CA MET A 407 6.70 5.98 14.69
C MET A 407 7.87 6.76 14.09
N CYS A 408 9.11 6.49 14.49
CA CYS A 408 10.28 7.11 13.86
C CYS A 408 11.04 6.09 13.04
N ALA A 409 11.38 6.45 11.80
CA ALA A 409 12.30 5.67 10.96
C ALA A 409 13.63 6.40 10.83
N THR A 410 14.73 5.67 10.98
CA THR A 410 16.09 6.20 10.79
C THR A 410 16.75 5.45 9.65
N ARG A 411 17.22 6.21 8.67
CA ARG A 411 17.95 5.69 7.53
C ARG A 411 19.41 5.42 7.85
N TYR A 412 19.97 4.39 7.25
CA TYR A 412 21.38 4.08 7.31
C TYR A 412 21.89 3.69 5.92
N THR A 413 22.80 4.47 5.35
CA THR A 413 23.30 4.21 3.99
C THR A 413 24.60 3.42 4.05
N LEU A 414 24.69 2.33 3.29
CA LEU A 414 25.88 1.47 3.24
C LEU A 414 26.86 1.97 2.17
N THR A 415 28.09 2.25 2.58
CA THR A 415 29.19 2.61 1.69
C THR A 415 30.38 1.67 1.91
N GLY A 416 30.56 0.72 0.99
CA GLY A 416 31.53 -0.36 1.17
C GLY A 416 31.13 -1.24 2.37
N THR A 417 31.98 -1.32 3.38
CA THR A 417 31.71 -2.09 4.62
C THR A 417 31.35 -1.19 5.80
N THR A 418 30.95 0.06 5.55
CA THR A 418 30.62 1.02 6.61
C THR A 418 29.23 1.57 6.41
N LEU A 419 28.47 1.59 7.50
CA LEU A 419 27.12 2.09 7.52
C LEU A 419 27.09 3.51 8.13
N GLU A 420 26.52 4.46 7.40
CA GLU A 420 26.42 5.86 7.84
C GLU A 420 24.99 6.20 8.26
N ARG A 421 24.85 6.80 9.45
CA ARG A 421 23.53 7.20 9.95
C ARG A 421 23.02 8.44 9.22
N GLY A 422 21.86 8.31 8.59
CA GLY A 422 21.13 9.38 7.93
C GLY A 422 20.13 10.09 8.85
N ALA A 423 19.15 10.73 8.21
CA ALA A 423 18.08 11.43 8.90
C ALA A 423 17.13 10.47 9.62
N THR A 424 16.50 10.96 10.68
CA THR A 424 15.35 10.33 11.33
C THR A 424 14.09 11.08 10.91
N VAL A 425 13.10 10.35 10.40
CA VAL A 425 11.80 10.89 9.98
C VAL A 425 10.74 10.48 11.01
N ASP A 426 9.86 11.42 11.37
CA ASP A 426 8.66 11.15 12.16
C ASP A 426 7.53 10.75 11.21
N LEU A 427 7.04 9.53 11.39
CA LEU A 427 6.02 8.87 10.60
C LEU A 427 4.68 8.84 11.34
N THR A 428 4.50 9.69 12.35
CA THR A 428 3.20 9.82 13.00
C THR A 428 2.13 10.15 11.96
N PRO A 429 1.06 9.32 11.85
CA PRO A 429 0.01 9.53 10.87
C PRO A 429 -0.54 10.94 10.91
N GLY A 430 -0.60 11.58 9.75
CA GLY A 430 -1.27 12.86 9.62
C GLY A 430 -2.77 12.65 9.71
N HIS A 431 -3.37 12.64 10.90
CA HIS A 431 -4.83 12.67 10.98
C HIS A 431 -5.33 13.86 10.18
N PRO A 432 -6.23 13.68 9.19
CA PRO A 432 -7.00 14.78 8.66
C PRO A 432 -7.82 15.30 9.84
N ARG A 433 -7.32 16.36 10.50
CA ARG A 433 -8.09 17.02 11.55
C ARG A 433 -9.36 17.48 10.86
N HIS A 434 -10.47 16.79 11.10
CA HIS A 434 -11.78 17.32 10.87
C HIS A 434 -11.81 18.66 11.60
N ARG A 435 -11.68 19.76 10.83
CA ARG A 435 -12.03 21.10 11.30
C ARG A 435 -13.51 21.01 11.59
N THR A 436 -13.85 20.61 12.81
CA THR A 436 -15.18 20.84 13.36
C THR A 436 -15.32 22.35 13.42
N GLY A 437 -15.91 22.90 12.36
CA GLY A 437 -16.33 24.29 12.28
C GLY A 437 -17.25 24.53 13.46
N LYS A 438 -16.69 25.02 14.56
CA LYS A 438 -17.43 25.48 15.71
C LYS A 438 -18.19 26.72 15.24
N HIS A 439 -19.37 26.51 14.67
CA HIS A 439 -20.33 27.57 14.40
C HIS A 439 -20.57 28.31 15.72
N ARG A 440 -19.93 29.47 15.86
CA ARG A 440 -20.27 30.46 16.87
C ARG A 440 -21.71 30.86 16.61
N LYS A 441 -22.65 30.32 17.39
CA LYS A 441 -23.98 30.92 17.55
C LYS A 441 -23.77 32.35 18.03
N GLY A 442 -24.06 33.32 17.17
CA GLY A 442 -24.16 34.72 17.54
C GLY A 442 -25.24 34.88 18.60
N SER A 443 -24.83 35.26 19.81
CA SER A 443 -25.73 35.70 20.86
C SER A 443 -26.33 37.06 20.50
N GLY A 444 -27.63 37.17 20.71
CA GLY A 444 -28.50 38.23 20.20
C GLY A 444 -28.19 39.64 20.69
N GLN A 445 -28.58 40.59 19.84
CA GLN A 445 -28.87 41.97 20.19
C GLN A 445 -29.96 42.01 21.27
N ALA A 446 -29.64 42.68 22.38
CA ALA A 446 -30.64 43.19 23.30
C ALA A 446 -31.11 44.55 22.78
N LEU A 447 -32.38 44.61 22.35
CA LEU A 447 -33.17 45.84 22.37
C LEU A 447 -33.85 45.90 23.73
N GLY A 448 -33.54 46.92 24.51
CA GLY A 448 -34.17 47.23 25.79
C GLY A 448 -34.44 48.73 25.86
N HIS A 449 -35.72 49.04 26.04
CA HIS A 449 -36.28 50.34 26.40
C HIS A 449 -35.68 50.95 27.66
#